data_AF-A0A7C7WTV7-F1
#
_entry.id   AF-A0A7C7WTV7-F1
#
_cell.length_a   1.000
_cell.length_b   1.000
_cell.length_c   1.000
_cell.angle_alpha   90.00
_cell.angle_beta   90.00
_cell.angle_gamma   90.00
#
_symmetry.space_group_name_H-M   'P 1'
#
loop_
_entity.id
_entity.type
_entity.pdbx_description
1 polymer ?
#
loop_
_entity_poly.entity_id
_entity_poly.type
_entity_poly.pdbx_seq_one_letter_code
_entity_poly.pdbx_strand_id
1 'polypeptide(L)'
;MGVLMRIDTSAGLAVLMLVVMAAPSAAQTDQHGASYELDRPGRITVVDFAASWCVPCWKSLPHVEALAHSYPDIQFLVVSVDDREDGRD
;
A
#
# COMPACT_ATOMS: atom_id res chain seq x y z
N MET A 1 -32.99 31.64 18.43
CA MET A 1 -32.89 30.19 18.73
C MET A 1 -31.77 29.59 17.89
N GLY A 2 -30.51 29.78 18.30
CA GLY A 2 -29.36 29.13 17.68
C GLY A 2 -28.95 27.95 18.55
N VAL A 3 -29.09 26.73 18.04
CA VAL A 3 -28.64 25.53 18.73
C VAL A 3 -27.12 25.55 18.70
N LEU A 4 -26.51 26.16 19.72
CA LEU A 4 -25.12 25.95 20.07
C LEU A 4 -25.01 24.53 20.62
N MET A 5 -24.95 23.56 19.71
CA MET A 5 -24.69 22.17 20.02
C MET A 5 -23.26 22.13 20.56
N ARG A 6 -23.13 22.13 21.89
CA ARG A 6 -21.86 21.81 22.56
C ARG A 6 -21.49 20.42 22.08
N ILE A 7 -20.55 20.35 21.15
CA ILE A 7 -19.88 19.10 20.80
C ILE A 7 -19.09 18.75 22.06
N ASP A 8 -19.73 17.95 22.89
CA ASP A 8 -19.15 17.38 24.08
C ASP A 8 -17.90 16.61 23.63
N THR A 9 -16.74 16.95 24.18
CA THR A 9 -15.42 16.45 23.74
C THR A 9 -15.35 14.92 23.73
N SER A 10 -16.23 14.28 24.50
CA SER A 10 -16.46 12.83 24.56
C SER A 10 -17.00 12.23 23.24
N ALA A 11 -17.96 12.88 22.59
CA ALA A 11 -18.51 12.44 21.31
C ALA A 11 -17.52 12.66 20.16
N GLY A 12 -16.73 13.75 20.22
CA GLY A 12 -15.67 14.03 19.24
C GLY A 12 -14.58 12.96 19.22
N LEU A 13 -14.13 12.52 20.40
CA LEU A 13 -13.16 11.41 20.51
C LEU A 13 -13.74 10.08 20.02
N ALA A 14 -15.00 9.78 20.34
CA ALA A 14 -15.64 8.55 19.92
C ALA A 14 -15.82 8.47 18.39
N VAL A 15 -16.21 9.58 17.76
CA VAL A 15 -16.31 9.68 16.29
C VAL A 15 -14.94 9.55 15.63
N LEU A 16 -13.90 10.17 16.18
CA LEU A 16 -12.53 10.04 15.69
C LEU A 16 -12.01 8.59 15.77
N MET A 17 -12.25 7.91 16.90
CA MET A 17 -11.91 6.49 17.05
C MET A 17 -12.68 5.59 16.07
N LEU A 18 -13.95 5.89 15.81
CA LEU A 18 -14.77 5.10 14.88
C LEU A 18 -14.25 5.22 13.44
N VAL A 19 -13.85 6.43 13.03
CA VAL A 19 -13.28 6.67 11.68
C VAL A 19 -11.95 5.95 11.49
N VAL A 20 -11.11 5.89 12.52
CA VAL A 20 -9.81 5.19 12.45
C VAL A 20 -9.99 3.67 12.34
N MET A 21 -10.94 3.07 13.07
CA MET A 21 -11.21 1.63 13.02
C MET A 21 -11.94 1.19 11.74
N ALA A 22 -12.64 2.10 11.08
CA ALA A 22 -13.43 1.82 9.88
C ALA A 22 -12.69 2.08 8.57
N ALA A 23 -11.44 2.56 8.59
CA ALA A 23 -10.62 2.65 7.39
C ALA A 23 -10.18 1.21 7.03
N PRO A 24 -10.85 0.55 6.08
CA PRO A 24 -10.33 -0.71 5.57
C PRO A 24 -8.98 -0.41 4.92
N SER A 25 -8.07 -1.38 4.96
CA SER A 25 -6.81 -1.39 4.22
C SER A 25 -6.83 -0.48 2.99
N ALA A 26 -6.34 0.75 3.16
CA ALA A 26 -6.50 1.77 2.14
C ALA A 26 -5.77 1.30 0.88
N ALA A 27 -6.42 1.39 -0.28
CA ALA A 27 -5.76 1.18 -1.55
C ALA A 27 -4.55 2.12 -1.63
N GLN A 28 -3.37 1.52 -1.76
CA GLN A 28 -2.09 2.21 -1.81
C GLN A 28 -1.90 2.73 -3.23
N THR A 29 -1.65 4.02 -3.36
CA THR A 29 -1.42 4.62 -4.67
C THR A 29 0.08 4.74 -4.91
N ASP A 30 0.57 4.33 -6.08
CA ASP A 30 1.96 4.56 -6.47
C ASP A 30 2.18 6.02 -6.92
N GLN A 31 3.43 6.35 -7.23
CA GLN A 31 3.81 7.68 -7.73
C GLN A 31 3.06 8.09 -9.02
N HIS A 32 2.57 7.12 -9.80
CA HIS A 32 1.90 7.36 -11.07
C HIS A 32 0.36 7.39 -10.93
N GLY A 33 -0.16 7.33 -9.71
CA GLY A 33 -1.59 7.36 -9.46
C GLY A 33 -2.27 6.00 -9.61
N ALA A 34 -1.54 4.90 -9.80
CA ALA A 34 -2.14 3.57 -9.85
C ALA A 34 -2.37 3.05 -8.44
N SER A 35 -3.59 2.53 -8.19
CA SER A 35 -3.99 2.03 -6.88
C SER A 35 -3.86 0.50 -6.78
N TYR A 36 -3.28 0.03 -5.69
CA TYR A 36 -3.09 -1.37 -5.35
C TYR A 36 -3.63 -1.66 -3.95
N GLU A 37 -4.40 -2.72 -3.81
CA GLU A 37 -4.88 -3.19 -2.52
C GLU A 37 -3.90 -4.23 -1.97
N LEU A 38 -3.22 -3.93 -0.87
CA LEU A 38 -2.17 -4.81 -0.30
C LEU A 38 -2.77 -5.87 0.63
N ASP A 39 -3.83 -5.53 1.35
CA ASP A 39 -4.49 -6.38 2.33
C ASP A 39 -5.88 -6.78 1.83
N ARG A 40 -5.86 -7.77 0.93
CA ARG A 40 -7.06 -8.45 0.44
C ARG A 40 -7.26 -9.77 1.18
N PRO A 41 -8.39 -9.95 1.87
CA PRO A 41 -8.69 -11.21 2.54
C PRO A 41 -8.59 -12.40 1.59
N GLY A 42 -7.83 -13.42 1.97
CA GLY A 42 -7.67 -14.64 1.18
C GLY A 42 -6.72 -14.54 -0.02
N ARG A 43 -6.04 -13.39 -0.22
CA ARG A 43 -4.98 -13.23 -1.21
C ARG A 43 -3.65 -12.99 -0.52
N ILE A 44 -2.60 -13.67 -0.96
CA ILE A 44 -1.24 -13.42 -0.49
C ILE A 44 -0.62 -12.33 -1.36
N THR A 45 -0.03 -11.32 -0.73
CA THR A 45 0.73 -10.26 -1.40
C THR A 45 2.19 -10.35 -0.98
N VAL A 46 3.08 -10.52 -1.96
CA VAL A 46 4.54 -10.47 -1.81
C VAL A 46 5.00 -9.12 -2.33
N VAL A 47 5.72 -8.39 -1.48
CA VAL A 47 6.28 -7.08 -1.82
C VAL A 47 7.80 -7.18 -1.82
N ASP A 48 8.43 -6.83 -2.93
CA ASP A 48 9.89 -6.76 -3.09
C ASP A 48 10.29 -5.29 -3.24
N PHE A 49 11.23 -4.83 -2.41
CA PHE A 49 11.72 -3.45 -2.44
C PHE A 49 13.05 -3.41 -3.19
N ALA A 50 13.08 -2.74 -4.34
CA ALA A 50 14.23 -2.68 -5.24
C ALA A 50 14.70 -1.25 -5.47
N ALA A 51 15.95 -1.09 -5.90
CA ALA A 51 16.53 0.22 -6.23
C ALA A 51 17.51 0.10 -7.40
N SER A 52 17.70 1.19 -8.14
CA SER A 52 18.71 1.32 -9.23
C SER A 52 20.07 0.76 -8.84
N TRP A 53 20.57 1.15 -7.66
CA TRP A 53 21.87 0.76 -7.12
C TRP A 53 21.91 -0.66 -6.52
N CYS A 54 20.79 -1.39 -6.46
CA CYS A 54 20.72 -2.73 -5.89
C CYS A 54 20.97 -3.83 -6.93
N VAL A 55 22.24 -4.04 -7.31
CA VAL A 55 22.68 -5.17 -8.18
C VAL A 55 22.09 -6.54 -7.79
N PRO A 56 22.07 -6.97 -6.52
CA PRO A 56 21.48 -8.26 -6.18
C PRO A 56 19.97 -8.32 -6.41
N CYS A 57 19.24 -7.22 -6.24
CA CYS A 57 17.81 -7.14 -6.54
C CYS A 57 17.53 -7.41 -8.02
N TRP A 58 18.31 -6.80 -8.94
CA TRP A 58 18.16 -7.02 -10.39
C TRP A 58 18.39 -8.48 -10.79
N LYS A 59 19.28 -9.18 -10.08
CA LYS A 59 19.54 -10.60 -10.31
C LYS A 59 18.40 -11.50 -9.81
N SER A 60 17.63 -11.06 -8.81
CA SER A 60 16.48 -11.82 -8.30
C SER A 60 15.19 -11.55 -9.09
N LEU A 61 15.04 -10.39 -9.73
CA LEU A 61 13.82 -10.05 -10.48
C LEU A 61 13.34 -11.11 -11.48
N PRO A 62 14.19 -11.73 -12.32
CA PRO A 62 13.74 -12.78 -13.23
C PRO A 62 13.14 -13.99 -12.50
N HIS A 63 13.59 -14.25 -11.27
CA HIS A 63 13.04 -15.31 -10.45
C HIS A 63 11.69 -14.92 -9.85
N VAL A 64 11.55 -13.66 -9.41
CA VAL A 64 10.28 -13.11 -8.93
C VAL A 64 9.23 -13.11 -10.05
N GLU A 65 9.60 -12.74 -11.27
CA GLU A 65 8.73 -12.79 -12.43
C GLU A 65 8.28 -14.23 -12.75
N ALA A 66 9.20 -15.19 -12.71
CA ALA A 66 8.86 -16.61 -12.88
C ALA A 66 7.90 -17.13 -11.79
N LEU A 67 8.05 -16.67 -10.55
CA LEU A 67 7.11 -16.97 -9.46
C LEU A 67 5.75 -16.33 -9.71
N ALA A 68 5.70 -15.08 -10.17
CA ALA A 68 4.45 -14.41 -10.52
C ALA A 68 3.69 -15.13 -11.63
N HIS A 69 4.39 -15.67 -12.63
CA HIS A 69 3.79 -16.50 -13.67
C HIS A 69 3.31 -17.86 -13.15
N SER A 70 4.03 -18.46 -12.21
CA SER A 70 3.71 -19.80 -11.68
C SER A 70 2.57 -19.77 -10.65
N TYR A 71 2.38 -18.64 -9.97
CA TYR A 71 1.41 -18.46 -8.89
C TYR A 71 0.48 -17.26 -9.14
N PRO A 72 -0.46 -17.34 -10.10
CA PRO A 72 -1.34 -16.23 -10.47
C PRO A 72 -2.27 -15.76 -9.34
N ASP A 73 -2.53 -16.63 -8.36
CA ASP A 73 -3.34 -16.32 -7.18
C ASP A 73 -2.60 -15.44 -6.15
N ILE A 74 -1.28 -15.37 -6.23
CA ILE A 74 -0.44 -14.51 -5.39
C ILE A 74 -0.24 -13.16 -6.11
N GLN A 75 -0.29 -12.07 -5.35
CA GLN A 75 0.07 -10.74 -5.84
C GLN A 75 1.57 -10.53 -5.64
N PHE A 76 2.30 -10.23 -6.69
CA PHE A 76 3.69 -9.80 -6.58
C PHE A 76 3.77 -8.31 -6.92
N LEU A 77 4.36 -7.51 -6.03
CA LEU A 77 4.58 -6.08 -6.22
C LEU A 77 6.06 -5.77 -6.04
N VAL A 78 6.69 -5.19 -7.06
CA VAL A 78 8.05 -4.67 -6.96
C VAL A 78 7.95 -3.16 -6.78
N VAL A 79 8.45 -2.67 -5.65
CA VAL A 79 8.40 -1.26 -5.26
C VAL A 79 9.80 -0.69 -5.40
N SER A 80 9.95 0.33 -6.25
CA SER A 80 11.18 1.11 -6.30
C SER A 80 11.31 1.96 -5.04
N VAL A 81 12.47 1.95 -4.40
CA VAL A 81 12.85 2.84 -3.29
C VAL A 81 13.82 3.93 -3.74
N ASP A 82 13.91 4.17 -5.04
CA ASP A 82 14.69 5.28 -5.59
C ASP A 82 14.07 6.62 -5.17
N ASP A 83 14.92 7.61 -4.89
CA ASP A 83 14.48 8.95 -4.50
C ASP A 83 13.81 9.72 -5.67
N ARG A 84 13.91 9.18 -6.88
CA ARG A 84 13.36 9.75 -8.12
C ARG A 84 12.31 8.86 -8.74
N GLU A 85 11.31 9.52 -9.33
CA GLU A 85 10.13 8.88 -9.91
C GLU A 85 10.42 8.00 -11.15
N ASP A 86 11.58 8.17 -11.80
CA ASP A 86 11.94 7.46 -13.03
C ASP A 86 12.53 6.06 -12.81
N GLY A 87 12.90 5.69 -11.57
CA GLY A 87 13.29 4.32 -11.19
C GLY A 87 14.30 3.64 -12.13
N ARG A 88 15.14 4.43 -12.82
CA ARG A 88 16.14 3.95 -13.78
C ARG A 88 17.30 4.94 -13.86
N ASP A 89 18.16 4.83 -12.85
CA ASP A 89 19.57 5.21 -12.96
C ASP A 89 20.39 3.98 -13.36
#